data_AF-A0A326GEL3-F1
#
_entry.id   AF-A0A326GEL3-F1
#
_cell.length_a   1.000
_cell.length_b   1.000
_cell.length_c   1.000
_cell.angle_alpha   90.00
_cell.angle_beta   90.00
_cell.angle_gamma   90.00
#
_symmetry.space_group_name_H-M   'P 1'
#
loop_
_entity.id
_entity.type
_entity.pdbx_description
1 polymer ?
#
loop_
_entity_poly.entity_id
_entity_poly.type
_entity_poly.pdbx_seq_one_letter_code
_entity_poly.pdbx_strand_id
1 'polypeptide(L)' 'MAVVVTLDRVLKDRKLSAKEVADRIGLSETQLSLFRSNKVKGIRFATLSKLCSVLECKPGELLDYEYDEERPSQGS' A
#
# COMPACT_ATOMS: atom_id res chain seq x y z
N MET A 1 0.90 16.76 1.93
CA MET A 1 1.43 16.04 0.74
C MET A 1 2.07 14.73 1.17
N ALA A 2 1.42 13.58 0.95
CA ALA A 2 2.05 12.29 1.23
C ALA A 2 1.58 11.21 0.24
N VAL A 3 2.54 10.45 -0.29
CA VAL A 3 2.23 9.16 -0.93
C VAL A 3 1.82 8.21 0.19
N VAL A 4 0.62 7.68 0.09
CA VAL A 4 0.05 6.77 1.09
C VAL A 4 -0.07 5.37 0.51
N VAL A 5 0.04 4.36 1.38
CA VAL A 5 -0.01 2.96 0.96
C VAL A 5 -1.28 2.33 1.52
N THR A 6 -2.28 2.12 0.66
CA THR A 6 -3.60 1.57 1.00
C THR A 6 -3.61 0.05 1.07
N LEU A 7 -2.56 -0.53 1.67
CA LEU A 7 -2.39 -1.98 1.79
C LEU A 7 -3.54 -2.65 2.57
N ASP A 8 -4.06 -2.01 3.63
CA ASP A 8 -5.17 -2.55 4.43
C ASP A 8 -6.46 -2.72 3.62
N ARG A 9 -6.73 -1.79 2.68
CA ARG A 9 -7.88 -1.85 1.79
C ARG A 9 -7.76 -3.01 0.80
N VAL A 10 -6.61 -3.14 0.14
CA VAL A 10 -6.35 -4.23 -0.83
C VAL A 10 -6.39 -5.59 -0.14
N LEU A 11 -5.84 -5.72 1.06
CA LEU A 11 -5.89 -6.97 1.84
C LEU A 11 -7.33 -7.40 2.14
N LYS A 12 -8.19 -6.47 2.54
CA LYS A 12 -9.62 -6.74 2.80
C LYS A 12 -10.36 -7.16 1.53
N ASP A 13 -10.12 -6.45 0.43
CA ASP A 13 -10.72 -6.75 -0.88
C ASP A 13 -10.37 -8.18 -1.34
N ARG A 14 -9.10 -8.57 -1.15
CA ARG A 14 -8.57 -9.90 -1.53
C ARG A 14 -8.78 -10.99 -0.46
N LYS A 15 -9.39 -10.67 0.69
CA LYS A 15 -9.55 -11.56 1.85
C LYS A 15 -8.23 -12.21 2.32
N LEU A 16 -7.11 -11.51 2.13
CA LEU A 16 -5.79 -11.99 2.53
C LEU A 16 -5.37 -11.40 3.87
N SER A 17 -4.72 -12.22 4.70
CA SER A 17 -4.14 -11.74 5.96
C SER A 17 -2.79 -11.08 5.73
N ALA A 18 -2.55 -9.97 6.44
CA ALA A 18 -1.25 -9.31 6.49
C ALA A 18 -0.09 -10.29 6.73
N LYS A 19 -0.25 -11.19 7.70
CA LYS A 19 0.74 -12.21 8.05
C LYS A 19 1.08 -13.14 6.89
N GLU A 20 0.07 -13.61 6.16
CA GLU A 20 0.27 -14.44 4.97
C GLU A 20 1.02 -13.69 3.87
N VAL A 21 0.64 -12.44 3.62
CA VAL A 21 1.30 -11.62 2.61
C VAL A 21 2.76 -11.36 3.00
N ALA A 22 3.04 -11.08 4.27
CA ALA A 22 4.38 -10.89 4.83
C ALA A 22 5.27 -12.12 4.60
N ASP A 23 4.73 -13.31 4.87
CA ASP A 23 5.42 -14.59 4.67
C ASP A 23 5.74 -14.83 3.20
N ARG A 24 4.76 -14.63 2.31
CA ARG A 24 4.90 -14.82 0.85
C ARG A 24 5.92 -13.88 0.20
N ILE A 25 5.99 -12.63 0.64
CA ILE A 25 6.94 -11.64 0.09
C ILE A 25 8.30 -11.65 0.79
N GLY A 26 8.40 -12.32 1.95
CA GLY A 26 9.61 -12.39 2.77
C GLY A 26 9.90 -11.10 3.54
N LEU A 27 8.87 -10.42 4.05
CA LEU A 27 9.02 -9.26 4.93
C LEU A 27 8.62 -9.62 6.36
N SER A 28 9.20 -8.96 7.35
CA SER A 28 8.75 -9.09 8.74
C SER A 28 7.40 -8.40 8.96
N GLU A 29 6.62 -8.92 9.92
CA GLU A 29 5.35 -8.32 10.37
C GLU A 29 5.49 -6.84 10.77
N THR A 30 6.65 -6.46 11.32
CA THR A 30 6.99 -5.07 11.65
C THR A 30 7.02 -4.17 10.42
N GLN A 31 7.65 -4.61 9.33
CA GLN A 31 7.67 -3.84 8.08
C GLN A 31 6.27 -3.73 7.49
N LEU A 32 5.51 -4.83 7.53
CA LEU A 32 4.13 -4.82 7.03
C LEU A 32 3.23 -3.89 7.83
N SER A 33 3.44 -3.81 9.15
CA SER A 33 2.72 -2.89 10.03
C SER A 33 3.01 -1.43 9.72
N LEU A 34 4.25 -1.11 9.29
CA LEU A 34 4.59 0.25 8.83
C LEU A 34 3.87 0.61 7.53
N PHE A 35 3.72 -0.33 6.60
CA PHE A 35 2.92 -0.14 5.39
C PHE A 35 1.45 0.12 5.74
N ARG A 36 0.85 -0.67 6.63
CA ARG A 36 -0.56 -0.51 7.07
C ARG A 36 -0.81 0.79 7.82
N SER A 37 0.15 1.19 8.67
CA SER A 37 0.04 2.43 9.44
C SER A 37 0.43 3.65 8.62
N ASN A 38 0.77 3.47 7.35
CA ASN A 38 1.13 4.55 6.45
C ASN A 38 2.36 5.35 6.91
N LYS A 39 3.20 4.75 7.77
CA LYS A 39 4.42 5.34 8.36
C LYS A 39 5.68 4.99 7.59
N VAL A 40 5.52 4.34 6.43
CA VAL A 40 6.64 3.93 5.59
C VAL A 40 7.20 5.14 4.84
N LYS A 41 8.53 5.31 4.85
CA LYS A 41 9.20 6.40 4.14
C LYS A 41 9.38 6.16 2.65
N GLY A 42 9.15 4.92 2.20
CA GLY A 42 9.28 4.52 0.80
C GLY A 42 9.28 3.01 0.64
N ILE A 43 8.97 2.54 -0.57
CA ILE A 43 8.96 1.13 -0.93
C ILE A 43 9.94 0.89 -2.09
N ARG A 44 10.68 -0.23 -2.04
CA ARG A 44 11.49 -0.66 -3.18
C ARG A 44 10.57 -1.24 -4.25
N PHE A 45 10.84 -0.96 -5.53
CA PHE A 45 10.11 -1.55 -6.65
C PHE A 45 10.09 -3.09 -6.63
N ALA A 46 11.17 -3.73 -6.15
CA ALA A 46 11.19 -5.18 -5.96
C ALA A 46 10.13 -5.67 -4.96
N THR A 47 9.94 -4.94 -3.86
CA THR A 47 8.91 -5.24 -2.85
C THR A 47 7.52 -4.95 -3.39
N LEU A 48 7.35 -3.81 -4.08
CA LEU A 48 6.08 -3.45 -4.71
C LEU A 48 5.65 -4.50 -5.74
N SER A 49 6.57 -4.94 -6.60
CA SER A 49 6.30 -5.99 -7.61
C SER A 49 5.85 -7.30 -6.96
N LYS A 50 6.52 -7.73 -5.89
CA LYS A 50 6.11 -8.91 -5.12
C LYS A 50 4.72 -8.75 -4.50
N LEU A 51 4.43 -7.59 -3.91
CA LEU A 51 3.11 -7.30 -3.36
C LEU A 51 2.03 -7.36 -4.45
N CYS A 52 2.25 -6.68 -5.57
CA CYS A 52 1.35 -6.72 -6.73
C CYS A 52 1.13 -8.16 -7.23
N SER A 53 2.19 -8.97 -7.27
CA SER A 53 2.10 -10.36 -7.71
C SER A 53 1.34 -11.25 -6.73
N VAL A 54 1.49 -11.05 -5.41
CA VAL A 54 0.80 -11.83 -4.37
C VAL A 54 -0.66 -11.40 -4.22
N LEU A 55 -0.92 -10.10 -4.35
CA LEU A 55 -2.25 -9.48 -4.21
C LEU A 55 -3.01 -9.43 -5.54
N GLU A 56 -2.40 -9.90 -6.63
CA GLU A 56 -2.94 -9.86 -8.00
C GLU A 56 -3.52 -8.48 -8.36
N CYS A 57 -2.78 -7.43 -7.99
CA CYS A 57 -3.21 -6.05 -8.14
C CYS A 57 -2.17 -5.20 -8.87
N LYS A 58 -2.58 -4.00 -9.28
CA LYS A 58 -1.70 -3.02 -9.89
C LYS A 58 -1.09 -2.12 -8.80
N PRO A 59 0.10 -1.56 -9.03
CA PRO A 59 0.74 -0.65 -8.06
C PRO A 59 -0.12 0.59 -7.75
N GLY A 60 -0.92 1.07 -8.70
CA GLY A 60 -1.85 2.18 -8.49
C GLY A 60 -3.04 1.85 -7.58
N GLU A 61 -3.29 0.58 -7.26
CA GLU A 61 -4.28 0.21 -6.23
C GLU A 61 -3.67 0.18 -4.82
N LEU A 62 -2.35 0.03 -4.73
CA LEU A 62 -1.61 0.00 -3.47
C LEU A 62 -1.11 1.38 -3.06
N LEU A 63 -0.79 2.23 -4.03
CA LEU A 63 -0.24 3.56 -3.84
C LEU A 63 -1.30 4.57 -4.17
N ASP A 64 -1.64 5.39 -3.19
CA ASP A 64 -2.52 6.53 -3.34
C ASP A 64 -1.75 7.82 -3.02
N TYR A 65 -2.29 8.95 -3.42
CA TYR A 65 -1.72 10.25 -3.13
C TYR A 65 -2.77 11.12 -2.45
N GLU A 66 -2.59 11.33 -1.14
CA GLU A 66 -3.41 12.31 -0.43
C GLU A 66 -2.88 13.70 -0.76
N TYR A 67 -3.66 14.39 -1.61
CA TYR A 67 -3.53 15.82 -1.82
C TYR A 67 -3.91 16.51 -0.51
N ASP A 68 -2.98 17.29 0.05
CA ASP A 68 -3.34 18.31 1.03
C ASP A 68 -4.44 19.19 0.42
N GLU A 69 -5.46 19.59 1.18
CA GLU A 69 -6.67 20.30 0.74
C GLU A 69 -6.43 21.73 0.19
N GLU A 70 -5.33 21.98 -0.53
CA GLU A 70 -5.07 23.20 -1.29
C GLU A 70 -5.16 22.99 -2.81
N ARG A 71 -5.95 22.02 -3.27
CA ARG A 71 -6.57 22.15 -4.59
C ARG A 71 -7.93 22.81 -4.39
N PRO A 72 -8.09 24.12 -4.65
CA PRO A 72 -9.42 24.69 -4.73
C PRO A 72 -10.18 23.84 -5.72
N SER A 73 -11.37 23.43 -5.32
CA SER A 73 -12.39 22.78 -6.15
C SER A 73 -12.45 23.46 -7.52
N GLN A 74 -11.72 22.91 -8.49
CA GLN A 74 -11.87 23.25 -9.89
C GLN A 74 -12.91 22.27 -10.45
N GLY A 75 -14.15 22.76 -10.50
CA GLY A 75 -15.31 22.13 -11.11
C GLY A 75 -16.53 22.21 -10.20
N SER A 76 -17.64 22.85 -10.56
CA SER A 76 -18.10 23.37 -11.87
C SER A 76 -19.01 24.57 -11.68
#